data_AF-A0A661M2A0-F1
#
_entry.id   AF-A0A661M2A0-F1
#
_cell.length_a   1.000
_cell.length_b   1.000
_cell.length_c   1.000
_cell.angle_alpha   90.00
_cell.angle_beta   90.00
_cell.angle_gamma   90.00
#
_symmetry.space_group_name_H-M   'P 1'
#
loop_
_entity.id
_entity.type
_entity.pdbx_description
1 polymer ?
#
loop_
_entity_poly.entity_id
_entity_poly.type
_entity_poly.pdbx_seq_one_letter_code
_entity_poly.pdbx_strand_id
1 'polypeptide(L)' 'MGVPCLTLRQNTERPVTVEVGTNILIGNDMVKLRLEVKKALKGMKKNGRIPDLWDGKASERILKVFLETM' A
#
# COMPACT_ATOMS: atom_id res chain seq x y z
N MET A 1 -1.32 6.84 6.34
CA MET A 1 -0.56 6.28 5.19
C MET A 1 0.82 6.94 5.12
N GLY A 2 1.75 6.37 4.36
CA GLY A 2 3.11 6.92 4.25
C GLY A 2 4.13 6.30 5.21
N VAL A 3 3.81 5.16 5.81
CA VAL A 3 4.74 4.34 6.60
C VAL A 3 5.43 3.34 5.65
N PRO A 4 6.74 3.05 5.79
CA PRO A 4 7.37 1.94 5.11
C PRO A 4 6.60 0.63 5.36
N CYS A 5 6.30 -0.13 4.31
CA CYS A 5 5.60 -1.41 4.43
C CYS A 5 6.39 -2.47 3.66
N LEU A 6 6.70 -3.58 4.32
CA LEU A 6 7.52 -4.66 3.76
C LEU A 6 6.71 -5.96 3.84
N THR A 7 6.37 -6.52 2.69
CA THR A 7 5.55 -7.73 2.60
C THR A 7 6.45 -8.96 2.41
N LEU A 8 6.45 -9.88 3.37
CA LEU A 8 7.26 -11.12 3.34
C LEU A 8 6.63 -12.26 2.52
N ARG A 9 5.50 -12.00 1.86
CA ARG A 9 4.87 -12.92 0.91
C ARG A 9 5.44 -12.69 -0.48
N GLN A 10 5.40 -13.73 -1.31
CA GLN A 10 5.76 -13.64 -2.74
C GLN A 10 4.75 -12.82 -3.56
N ASN A 11 3.52 -12.66 -3.04
CA ASN A 11 2.44 -11.96 -3.70
C ASN A 11 1.60 -11.13 -2.71
N THR A 12 0.74 -10.28 -3.26
CA THR A 12 -0.27 -9.54 -2.52
C THR A 12 -1.53 -9.38 -3.35
N GLU A 13 -2.69 -9.50 -2.72
CA GLU A 13 -4.00 -9.16 -3.28
C GLU A 13 -4.22 -7.65 -3.42
N ARG A 14 -3.25 -6.82 -2.96
CA ARG A 14 -3.28 -5.36 -3.04
C ARG A 14 -2.10 -4.82 -3.87
N PRO A 15 -1.98 -5.17 -5.17
CA PRO A 15 -0.85 -4.78 -6.02
C PRO A 15 -0.66 -3.27 -6.09
N VAL A 16 -1.75 -2.49 -6.05
CA VAL A 16 -1.70 -1.02 -6.03
C VAL A 16 -0.88 -0.44 -4.87
N THR A 17 -0.78 -1.14 -3.73
CA THR A 17 0.05 -0.69 -2.61
C THR A 17 1.55 -0.81 -2.90
N VAL A 18 1.91 -1.73 -3.81
CA VAL A 18 3.26 -1.95 -4.29
C VAL A 18 3.55 -1.06 -5.49
N GLU A 19 2.61 -0.88 -6.42
CA GLU A 19 2.81 -0.06 -7.62
C GLU A 19 2.86 1.43 -7.29
N VAL A 20 1.83 1.91 -6.58
CA VAL A 20 1.59 3.34 -6.29
C VAL A 20 2.00 3.71 -4.87
N GLY A 21 1.81 2.80 -3.91
CA GLY A 21 2.04 3.03 -2.50
C GLY A 21 3.50 2.84 -2.06
N THR A 22 3.68 2.70 -0.74
CA THR A 22 4.98 2.54 -0.08
C THR A 22 5.38 1.09 0.17
N ASN A 23 4.53 0.13 -0.23
CA ASN A 23 4.77 -1.29 0.05
C ASN A 23 5.85 -1.86 -0.88
N ILE A 24 6.69 -2.74 -0.34
CA ILE A 24 7.70 -3.46 -1.10
C ILE A 24 7.50 -4.96 -0.85
N LEU A 25 7.32 -5.73 -1.92
CA LEU A 25 7.35 -7.20 -1.84
C LEU A 25 8.79 -7.67 -1.64
N ILE A 26 9.02 -8.31 -0.51
CA ILE A 26 10.28 -8.91 -0.11
C ILE A 26 10.30 -10.41 -0.42
N GLY A 27 9.16 -11.10 -0.22
CA GLY A 27 9.13 -12.55 -0.27
C GLY A 27 10.06 -13.16 0.77
N ASN A 28 10.86 -14.14 0.35
CA ASN A 28 11.84 -14.83 1.18
C ASN A 28 13.28 -14.28 1.08
N ASP A 29 13.50 -13.14 0.41
CA ASP A 29 14.83 -12.52 0.30
C ASP A 29 15.21 -11.78 1.58
N MET A 30 15.93 -12.49 2.46
CA MET A 30 16.37 -11.95 3.75
C MET A 30 17.48 -10.89 3.63
N VAL A 31 18.21 -10.86 2.51
CA VAL A 31 19.22 -9.82 2.25
C VAL A 31 18.50 -8.52 1.92
N LYS A 32 17.52 -8.57 1.02
CA LYS A 32 16.64 -7.45 0.69
C LYS A 32 15.86 -6.96 1.91
N LEU A 33 15.33 -7.87 2.73
CA LEU A 33 14.65 -7.50 3.97
C LEU A 33 15.54 -6.65 4.87
N ARG A 34 16.76 -7.12 5.16
CA ARG A 34 17.70 -6.40 6.03
C ARG A 34 18.04 -5.03 5.48
N LEU A 35 18.20 -4.91 4.16
CA LEU A 35 18.46 -3.63 3.50
C LEU A 35 17.29 -2.66 3.66
N GLU A 36 16.07 -3.11 3.35
CA GLU A 36 14.88 -2.25 3.39
C GLU A 36 14.48 -1.88 4.82
N VAL A 37 14.69 -2.76 5.81
CA VAL A 37 14.52 -2.43 7.23
C VAL A 37 15.50 -1.33 7.65
N LYS A 38 16.78 -1.43 7.27
CA LYS A 38 17.77 -0.38 7.58
C LYS A 38 17.39 0.96 6.96
N LYS A 39 16.86 0.96 5.74
CA LYS A 39 16.34 2.18 5.09
C LYS A 39 15.15 2.76 5.88
N ALA A 40 14.17 1.92 6.22
CA ALA A 40 13.00 2.31 7.00
C ALA A 40 13.35 2.94 8.35
N LEU A 41 14.30 2.34 9.08
CA LEU A 41 14.77 2.86 10.37
C LEU A 41 15.50 4.21 10.25
N LYS A 42 16.06 4.52 9.08
CA LYS A 42 16.65 5.83 8.78
C LYS A 42 15.62 6.86 8.29
N GLY A 43 14.32 6.55 8.38
CA GLY A 43 13.24 7.39 7.88
C GLY A 43 13.08 7.36 6.36
N MET A 44 13.82 6.51 5.66
CA MET A 44 13.68 6.36 4.21
C MET A 44 12.52 5.43 3.89
N LYS A 45 11.77 5.75 2.84
CA LYS A 45 10.68 4.90 2.34
C LYS A 45 10.65 4.95 0.83
N LYS A 46 10.03 3.95 0.21
CA LYS A 46 9.61 4.07 -1.19
C LYS A 46 8.73 5.31 -1.33
N ASN A 47 9.07 6.16 -2.31
CA ASN A 47 8.19 7.26 -2.70
C ASN A 47 6.93 6.67 -3.33
N GLY A 48 5.79 7.02 -2.76
CA GLY A 48 4.48 6.57 -3.20
C GLY A 48 3.43 7.61 -2.86
N ARG A 49 2.28 7.50 -3.52
CA ARG A 49 1.11 8.34 -3.26
C ARG A 49 -0.02 7.50 -2.67
N ILE A 50 -1.03 8.17 -2.16
CA ILE A 50 -2.27 7.51 -1.76
C ILE A 50 -2.92 6.96 -3.04
N PRO A 51 -3.26 5.66 -3.10
CA PRO A 51 -3.97 5.09 -4.24
C PRO A 51 -5.28 5.82 -4.53
N ASP A 52 -5.67 5.85 -5.80
CA ASP A 52 -6.89 6.52 -6.20
C ASP A 52 -8.11 5.92 -5.48
N LEU A 53 -9.07 6.78 -5.10
CA LEU A 53 -10.28 6.45 -4.32
C LEU A 53 -10.04 6.01 -2.86
N TRP A 54 -8.80 6.01 -2.36
CA TRP A 54 -8.50 5.80 -0.94
C TRP A 54 -8.58 7.12 -0.14
N ASP A 55 -9.63 7.90 -0.41
CA ASP A 55 -9.90 9.24 0.13
C ASP A 55 -10.83 9.21 1.35
N GLY A 56 -11.22 8.03 1.82
CA GLY A 56 -12.15 7.85 2.94
C GLY A 56 -13.63 8.05 2.59
N LYS A 57 -13.97 8.29 1.32
CA LYS A 57 -15.35 8.58 0.88
C LYS A 57 -16.09 7.35 0.30
N ALA A 58 -15.70 6.16 0.72
CA ALA A 58 -16.29 4.92 0.20
C ALA A 58 -17.81 4.86 0.49
N SER A 59 -18.23 5.16 1.72
CA SER A 59 -19.63 5.10 2.12
C SER A 59 -20.51 6.09 1.34
N GLU A 60 -20.04 7.32 1.11
CA GLU A 60 -20.76 8.33 0.32
C GLU A 60 -21.01 7.84 -1.11
N ARG A 61 -19.99 7.25 -1.75
CA ARG A 61 -20.11 6.68 -3.09
C ARG A 61 -21.07 5.50 -3.14
N ILE A 62 -21.04 4.61 -2.15
CA ILE A 62 -21.94 3.46 -2.06
C ILE A 62 -23.40 3.94 -1.90
N LEU A 63 -23.66 4.88 -0.98
CA LEU A 63 -24.99 5.41 -0.75
C LEU A 63 -25.54 6.09 -2.01
N LYS A 64 -24.70 6.84 -2.73
CA LYS A 64 -25.09 7.45 -4.00
C LYS A 64 -25.61 6.41 -5.00
N VAL A 65 -24.87 5.32 -5.22
CA VAL A 65 -25.30 4.24 -6.13
C VAL A 65 -26.58 3.58 -5.65
N PHE A 66 -26.71 3.33 -4.35
CA PHE A 66 -27.91 2.70 -3.77
C PHE A 66 -29.16 3.54 -4.02
N LEU A 67 -29.09 4.86 -3.82
CA LEU A 67 -30.20 5.78 -4.06
C LEU A 67 -30.50 6.00 -5.55
N GLU A 68 -29.50 5.90 -6.43
CA GLU A 68 -29.69 6.02 -7.90
C GLU A 68 -30.32 4.76 -8.52
N THR A 69 -30.28 3.61 -7.83
CA THR A 69 -30.78 2.32 -8.34
C THR A 69 -32.18 1.98 -7.80
N MET A 70 -32.73 2.78 -6.89
CA MET A 70 -34.11 2.68 -6.40
C MET A 70 -35.03 3.64 -7.15
#